data_AF-A0A936BS43-F1
#
_entry.id   AF-A0A936BS43-F1
#
_cell.length_a   1.000
_cell.length_b   1.000
_cell.length_c   1.000
_cell.angle_alpha   90.00
_cell.angle_beta   90.00
_cell.angle_gamma   90.00
#
_symmetry.space_group_name_H-M   'P 1'
#
loop_
_entity.id
_entity.type
_entity.pdbx_description
1 polymer ?
#
loop_
_entity_poly.entity_id
_entity_poly.type
_entity_poly.pdbx_seq_one_letter_code
_entity_poly.pdbx_strand_id
1 'polypeptide(L)'
;MTKPSPDLFATAETEIRSGDFARAIGRLQGAIPSLPAAEQRRAHRLAGLAQYFQRKFAEALPHFLAAAEGTEVPEDHFNVAMTQAKLGKLDEAEAAWQACFDLSYKHQQAPETTTFFEKKALFAGELLEAGRPGGLAIDLLERQLLPFFTNYHVTDPSFWAMRGVPALEIVLKLLRRAYKDSGRSEADWAELCHRVADEVDSEGGDLCRAYASYD
;
A
#
# COMPACT_ATOMS: atom_id res chain seq x y z
N MET A 1 -33.83 -18.65 -0.65
CA MET A 1 -32.65 -17.78 -0.60
C MET A 1 -31.83 -18.04 -1.85
N THR A 2 -31.92 -17.15 -2.82
CA THR A 2 -31.16 -17.20 -4.07
C THR A 2 -29.71 -16.86 -3.75
N LYS A 3 -28.77 -17.76 -4.08
CA LYS A 3 -27.35 -17.39 -4.16
C LYS A 3 -27.25 -16.15 -5.06
N PRO A 4 -26.46 -15.11 -4.72
CA PRO A 4 -26.13 -14.12 -5.73
C PRO A 4 -25.51 -14.85 -6.93
N SER A 5 -25.93 -14.44 -8.12
CA SER A 5 -25.36 -14.97 -9.35
C SER A 5 -23.84 -14.75 -9.32
N PRO A 6 -23.00 -15.75 -9.68
CA PRO A 6 -21.56 -15.59 -9.91
C PRO A 6 -21.20 -14.37 -10.79
N ASP A 7 -22.18 -13.91 -11.58
CA ASP A 7 -22.14 -12.71 -12.41
C ASP A 7 -21.97 -11.39 -11.63
N LEU A 8 -22.47 -11.30 -10.38
CA LEU A 8 -22.47 -10.04 -9.62
C LEU A 8 -21.05 -9.49 -9.44
N PHE A 9 -20.16 -10.30 -8.88
CA PHE A 9 -18.80 -9.86 -8.54
C PHE A 9 -17.93 -9.71 -9.78
N ALA A 10 -18.01 -10.64 -10.73
CA ALA A 10 -17.25 -10.56 -11.98
C ALA A 10 -17.65 -9.33 -12.82
N THR A 11 -18.94 -9.02 -12.88
CA THR A 11 -19.43 -7.81 -13.53
C THR A 11 -18.97 -6.56 -12.80
N ALA A 12 -19.10 -6.49 -11.47
CA ALA A 12 -18.64 -5.35 -10.69
C ALA A 12 -17.13 -5.12 -10.81
N GLU A 13 -16.31 -6.18 -10.81
CA GLU A 13 -14.87 -6.10 -11.04
C GLU A 13 -14.53 -5.59 -12.44
N THR A 14 -15.31 -6.00 -13.45
CA THR A 14 -15.17 -5.50 -14.82
C THR A 14 -15.54 -4.02 -14.91
N GLU A 15 -16.66 -3.62 -14.31
CA GLU A 15 -17.11 -2.23 -14.22
C GLU A 15 -16.03 -1.37 -13.52
N ILE A 16 -15.45 -1.83 -12.41
CA ILE A 16 -14.35 -1.12 -11.72
C ILE A 16 -13.13 -0.99 -12.62
N ARG A 17 -12.71 -2.08 -13.29
CA ARG A 17 -11.54 -2.08 -14.18
C ARG A 17 -11.73 -1.16 -15.38
N SER A 18 -12.95 -1.05 -15.89
CA SER A 18 -13.27 -0.13 -17.00
C SER A 18 -13.55 1.30 -16.56
N GLY A 19 -13.42 1.62 -15.26
CA GLY A 19 -13.69 2.95 -14.70
C GLY A 19 -15.17 3.28 -14.53
N ASP A 20 -16.07 2.30 -14.71
CA ASP A 20 -17.50 2.44 -14.54
C ASP A 20 -17.94 2.28 -13.08
N PHE A 21 -17.34 3.11 -12.24
CA PHE A 21 -17.48 3.00 -10.80
C PHE A 21 -18.92 3.25 -10.34
N ALA A 22 -19.68 4.10 -11.04
CA ALA A 22 -21.07 4.39 -10.69
C ALA A 22 -21.97 3.16 -10.83
N ARG A 23 -21.82 2.38 -11.92
CA ARG A 23 -22.58 1.13 -12.09
C ARG A 23 -22.16 0.08 -11.07
N ALA A 24 -20.86 -0.08 -10.83
CA ALA A 24 -20.36 -1.00 -9.82
C ALA A 24 -20.93 -0.70 -8.42
N ILE A 25 -20.92 0.57 -8.01
CA ILE A 25 -21.44 1.01 -6.70
C ILE A 25 -22.94 0.71 -6.60
N GLY A 26 -23.74 1.15 -7.57
CA GLY A 26 -25.19 0.95 -7.54
C GLY A 26 -25.57 -0.53 -7.46
N ARG A 27 -24.88 -1.36 -8.24
CA ARG A 27 -25.06 -2.82 -8.26
C ARG A 27 -24.71 -3.45 -6.91
N LEU A 28 -23.53 -3.14 -6.37
CA LEU A 28 -23.05 -3.73 -5.12
C LEU A 28 -23.89 -3.27 -3.93
N GLN A 29 -24.16 -1.96 -3.80
CA GLN A 29 -24.96 -1.42 -2.70
C GLN A 29 -26.41 -1.95 -2.71
N GLY A 30 -27.01 -2.08 -3.89
CA GLY A 30 -28.35 -2.69 -4.01
C GLY A 30 -28.38 -4.17 -3.63
N ALA A 31 -27.27 -4.90 -3.85
CA ALA A 31 -27.19 -6.32 -3.55
C ALA A 31 -26.91 -6.62 -2.07
N ILE A 32 -26.07 -5.81 -1.40
CA ILE A 32 -25.57 -6.04 -0.02
C ILE A 32 -26.66 -6.53 0.96
N PRO A 33 -27.84 -5.90 1.07
CA PRO A 33 -28.86 -6.31 2.05
C PRO A 33 -29.38 -7.74 1.87
N SER A 34 -29.21 -8.31 0.68
CA SER A 34 -29.69 -9.65 0.33
C SER A 34 -28.58 -10.71 0.33
N LEU A 35 -27.32 -10.30 0.48
CA LEU A 35 -26.17 -11.21 0.42
C LEU A 35 -25.99 -11.95 1.76
N PRO A 36 -25.55 -13.22 1.72
CA PRO A 36 -24.93 -13.90 2.86
C PRO A 36 -23.74 -13.11 3.42
N ALA A 37 -23.47 -13.23 4.73
CA ALA A 37 -22.42 -12.47 5.43
C ALA A 37 -21.02 -12.58 4.77
N ALA A 38 -20.63 -13.79 4.34
CA ALA A 38 -19.35 -14.01 3.67
C ALA A 38 -19.23 -13.22 2.35
N GLU A 39 -20.34 -13.06 1.63
CA GLU A 39 -20.42 -12.34 0.36
C GLU A 39 -20.61 -10.83 0.56
N GLN A 40 -21.23 -10.41 1.67
CA GLN A 40 -21.31 -9.01 2.07
C GLN A 40 -19.91 -8.41 2.22
N ARG A 41 -18.97 -9.12 2.86
CA ARG A 41 -17.57 -8.67 2.99
C ARG A 41 -16.97 -8.31 1.63
N ARG A 42 -17.06 -9.24 0.66
CA ARG A 42 -16.55 -9.03 -0.71
C ARG A 42 -17.26 -7.87 -1.41
N ALA A 43 -18.58 -7.75 -1.25
CA ALA A 43 -19.35 -6.66 -1.84
C ALA A 43 -18.96 -5.29 -1.26
N HIS A 44 -18.81 -5.20 0.06
CA HIS A 44 -18.31 -4.01 0.75
C HIS A 44 -16.91 -3.64 0.25
N ARG A 45 -15.97 -4.59 0.19
CA ARG A 45 -14.62 -4.34 -0.33
C ARG A 45 -14.65 -3.75 -1.75
N LEU A 46 -15.43 -4.34 -2.67
CA LEU A 46 -15.51 -3.85 -4.06
C LEU A 46 -16.21 -2.48 -4.16
N ALA A 47 -17.25 -2.23 -3.37
CA ALA A 47 -17.94 -0.94 -3.34
C ALA A 47 -17.00 0.16 -2.81
N GLY A 48 -16.25 -0.15 -1.75
CA GLY A 48 -15.19 0.71 -1.21
C GLY A 48 -14.12 1.01 -2.25
N LEU A 49 -13.63 0.02 -3.00
CA LEU A 49 -12.65 0.23 -4.08
C LEU A 49 -13.19 1.15 -5.18
N ALA A 50 -14.44 0.95 -5.62
CA ALA A 50 -15.08 1.79 -6.63
C ALA A 50 -15.22 3.26 -6.16
N GLN A 51 -15.50 3.48 -4.88
CA GLN A 51 -15.55 4.83 -4.28
C GLN A 51 -14.15 5.42 -4.08
N TYR A 52 -13.19 4.60 -3.64
CA TYR A 52 -11.79 5.00 -3.47
C TYR A 52 -11.18 5.50 -4.78
N PHE A 53 -11.38 4.78 -5.90
CA PHE A 53 -10.90 5.21 -7.21
C PHE A 53 -11.62 6.45 -7.76
N GLN A 54 -12.84 6.74 -7.29
CA GLN A 54 -13.50 8.03 -7.51
C GLN A 54 -13.02 9.14 -6.56
N ARG A 55 -12.04 8.88 -5.70
CA ARG A 55 -11.55 9.78 -4.65
C ARG A 55 -12.63 10.17 -3.62
N LYS A 56 -13.68 9.35 -3.49
CA LYS A 56 -14.76 9.47 -2.50
C LYS A 56 -14.39 8.73 -1.22
N PHE A 57 -13.32 9.19 -0.57
CA PHE A 57 -12.69 8.47 0.55
C PHE A 57 -13.60 8.39 1.79
N ALA A 58 -14.39 9.44 2.04
CA ALA A 58 -15.32 9.46 3.17
C ALA A 58 -16.43 8.39 3.01
N GLU A 59 -16.89 8.17 1.78
CA GLU A 59 -17.88 7.17 1.43
C GLU A 59 -17.27 5.76 1.33
N ALA A 60 -16.01 5.65 0.89
CA ALA A 60 -15.29 4.37 0.83
C ALA A 60 -15.02 3.77 2.21
N LEU A 61 -14.66 4.62 3.19
CA LEU A 61 -14.25 4.17 4.52
C LEU A 61 -15.26 3.25 5.22
N PRO A 62 -16.57 3.55 5.34
CA PRO A 62 -17.52 2.64 5.98
C PRO A 62 -17.63 1.29 5.28
N HIS A 63 -17.45 1.24 3.96
CA HIS A 63 -17.39 -0.02 3.23
C HIS A 63 -16.13 -0.83 3.57
N PHE A 64 -14.96 -0.19 3.65
CA PHE A 64 -13.74 -0.88 4.06
C PHE A 64 -13.75 -1.33 5.51
N LEU A 65 -14.32 -0.54 6.42
CA LEU A 65 -14.50 -0.95 7.82
C LEU A 65 -15.39 -2.19 7.94
N ALA A 66 -16.52 -2.23 7.22
CA ALA A 66 -17.39 -3.39 7.17
C ALA A 66 -16.68 -4.62 6.55
N ALA A 67 -15.83 -4.40 5.54
CA ALA A 67 -15.02 -5.46 4.95
C ALA A 67 -13.93 -5.97 5.91
N ALA A 68 -13.37 -5.12 6.76
CA ALA A 68 -12.32 -5.47 7.73
C ALA A 68 -12.85 -6.11 9.03
N GLU A 69 -14.16 -6.02 9.31
CA GLU A 69 -14.71 -6.49 10.57
C GLU A 69 -14.54 -8.01 10.76
N GLY A 70 -13.74 -8.41 11.74
CA GLY A 70 -13.47 -9.82 12.09
C GLY A 70 -12.80 -10.64 10.99
N THR A 71 -12.17 -9.99 10.01
CA THR A 71 -11.44 -10.68 8.93
C THR A 71 -10.00 -11.00 9.35
N GLU A 72 -9.41 -12.04 8.76
CA GLU A 72 -7.97 -12.29 8.82
C GLU A 72 -7.29 -11.99 7.47
N VAL A 73 -7.96 -11.24 6.59
CA VAL A 73 -7.45 -10.85 5.27
C VAL A 73 -6.68 -9.52 5.38
N PRO A 74 -5.35 -9.50 5.16
CA PRO A 74 -4.54 -8.29 5.30
C PRO A 74 -5.04 -7.09 4.45
N GLU A 75 -5.53 -7.36 3.24
CA GLU A 75 -5.93 -6.35 2.24
C GLU A 75 -7.11 -5.53 2.70
N ASP A 76 -8.02 -6.14 3.47
CA ASP A 76 -9.15 -5.41 4.02
C ASP A 76 -8.66 -4.33 5.00
N HIS A 77 -7.64 -4.65 5.82
CA HIS A 77 -7.00 -3.69 6.71
C HIS A 77 -6.12 -2.67 5.96
N PHE A 78 -5.42 -3.09 4.90
CA PHE A 78 -4.67 -2.18 4.04
C PHE A 78 -5.58 -1.10 3.42
N ASN A 79 -6.75 -1.50 2.92
CA ASN A 79 -7.71 -0.56 2.33
C ASN A 79 -8.23 0.45 3.37
N VAL A 80 -8.43 0.02 4.62
CA VAL A 80 -8.77 0.93 5.74
C VAL A 80 -7.62 1.91 6.00
N ALA A 81 -6.38 1.42 6.12
CA ALA A 81 -5.21 2.25 6.38
C ALA A 81 -5.01 3.34 5.32
N MET A 82 -5.04 2.95 4.04
CA MET A 82 -4.90 3.87 2.91
C MET A 82 -6.02 4.91 2.90
N THR A 83 -7.26 4.49 3.12
CA THR A 83 -8.41 5.41 3.12
C THR A 83 -8.39 6.38 4.30
N GLN A 84 -7.95 5.93 5.47
CA GLN A 84 -7.76 6.79 6.65
C GLN A 84 -6.63 7.80 6.44
N ALA A 85 -5.51 7.39 5.83
CA ALA A 85 -4.42 8.30 5.47
C ALA A 85 -4.90 9.38 4.48
N LYS A 86 -5.67 9.01 3.44
CA LYS A 86 -6.30 9.96 2.51
C LYS A 86 -7.26 10.95 3.18
N LEU A 87 -7.83 10.58 4.32
CA LEU A 87 -8.72 11.42 5.12
C LEU A 87 -7.97 12.21 6.20
N GLY A 88 -6.64 12.09 6.31
CA GLY A 88 -5.83 12.73 7.35
C GLY A 88 -5.99 12.11 8.74
N LYS A 89 -6.63 10.94 8.86
CA LYS A 89 -6.83 10.20 10.11
C LYS A 89 -5.62 9.29 10.38
N LEU A 90 -4.48 9.91 10.67
CA LEU A 90 -3.18 9.27 10.56
C LEU A 90 -2.92 8.24 11.67
N ASP A 91 -3.38 8.50 12.89
CA ASP A 91 -3.20 7.54 13.98
C ASP A 91 -4.04 6.27 13.74
N GLU A 92 -5.27 6.43 13.24
CA GLU A 92 -6.09 5.28 12.85
C GLU A 92 -5.50 4.54 11.64
N ALA A 93 -4.96 5.28 10.67
CA ALA A 93 -4.30 4.68 9.50
C ALA A 93 -3.12 3.79 9.92
N GLU A 94 -2.30 4.24 10.87
CA GLU A 94 -1.19 3.47 11.43
C GLU A 94 -1.67 2.22 12.18
N ALA A 95 -2.75 2.33 12.96
CA ALA A 95 -3.35 1.18 13.63
C ALA A 95 -3.88 0.12 12.64
N ALA A 96 -4.54 0.56 11.57
CA ALA A 96 -5.01 -0.33 10.51
C ALA A 96 -3.85 -0.94 9.71
N TRP A 97 -2.78 -0.18 9.47
CA TRP A 97 -1.56 -0.68 8.86
C TRP A 97 -0.90 -1.75 9.73
N GLN A 98 -0.82 -1.55 11.05
CA GLN A 98 -0.29 -2.55 11.97
C GLN A 98 -1.09 -3.86 11.91
N ALA A 99 -2.43 -3.79 11.85
CA ALA A 99 -3.26 -4.97 11.67
C ALA A 99 -2.96 -5.69 10.33
N CYS A 100 -2.80 -4.94 9.23
CA CYS A 100 -2.37 -5.50 7.94
C CYS A 100 -1.00 -6.18 8.03
N PHE A 101 -0.05 -5.55 8.72
CA PHE A 101 1.30 -6.05 8.93
C PHE A 101 1.29 -7.38 9.69
N ASP A 102 0.61 -7.42 10.84
CA ASP A 102 0.56 -8.60 11.71
C ASP A 102 -0.08 -9.80 10.98
N LEU A 103 -1.18 -9.56 10.25
CA LEU A 103 -1.84 -10.60 9.48
C LEU A 103 -0.98 -11.10 8.31
N SER A 104 -0.22 -10.22 7.65
CA SER A 104 0.66 -10.62 6.54
C SER A 104 1.78 -11.56 7.01
N TYR A 105 2.34 -11.35 8.21
CA TYR A 105 3.33 -12.25 8.80
C TYR A 105 2.73 -13.54 9.36
N LYS A 106 1.47 -13.50 9.81
CA LYS A 106 0.74 -14.69 10.25
C LYS A 106 0.34 -15.59 9.07
N HIS A 107 0.06 -15.01 7.91
CA HIS A 107 -0.46 -15.69 6.73
C HIS A 107 0.49 -15.60 5.52
N GLN A 108 1.78 -15.87 5.69
CA GLN A 108 2.82 -15.67 4.66
C GLN A 108 2.56 -16.38 3.32
N GLN A 109 1.72 -17.43 3.31
CA GLN A 109 1.39 -18.20 2.10
C GLN A 109 0.13 -17.69 1.37
N ALA A 110 -0.57 -16.70 1.92
CA ALA A 110 -1.76 -16.15 1.27
C ALA A 110 -1.35 -15.33 0.02
N PRO A 111 -2.00 -15.50 -1.15
CA PRO A 111 -1.68 -14.75 -2.37
C PRO A 111 -1.56 -13.24 -2.17
N GLU A 112 -2.39 -12.72 -1.26
CA GLU A 112 -2.43 -11.39 -0.71
C GLU A 112 -1.08 -10.82 -0.23
N THR A 113 -0.23 -11.65 0.38
CA THR A 113 1.06 -11.24 0.94
C THR A 113 2.15 -11.03 -0.11
N THR A 114 1.92 -11.45 -1.37
CA THR A 114 2.91 -11.35 -2.44
C THR A 114 3.27 -9.91 -2.83
N THR A 115 2.38 -8.95 -2.55
CA THR A 115 2.60 -7.50 -2.78
C THR A 115 2.89 -6.74 -1.49
N PHE A 116 3.18 -7.45 -0.39
CA PHE A 116 3.33 -6.83 0.92
C PHE A 116 4.47 -5.80 0.98
N PHE A 117 5.60 -6.05 0.30
CA PHE A 117 6.72 -5.10 0.28
C PHE A 117 6.40 -3.84 -0.54
N GLU A 118 5.73 -3.97 -1.68
CA GLU A 118 5.15 -2.85 -2.43
C GLU A 118 4.21 -2.00 -1.56
N LYS A 119 3.33 -2.66 -0.78
CA LYS A 119 2.40 -1.96 0.12
C LYS A 119 3.11 -1.09 1.17
N LYS A 120 4.32 -1.48 1.63
CA LYS A 120 5.12 -0.66 2.55
C LYS A 120 5.48 0.68 1.93
N ALA A 121 5.95 0.68 0.67
CA ALA A 121 6.27 1.91 -0.04
C ALA A 121 5.02 2.74 -0.35
N LEU A 122 3.91 2.10 -0.75
CA LEU A 122 2.64 2.79 -0.98
C LEU A 122 2.14 3.50 0.28
N PHE A 123 2.11 2.80 1.41
CA PHE A 123 1.64 3.37 2.67
C PHE A 123 2.57 4.47 3.18
N ALA A 124 3.90 4.27 3.10
CA ALA A 124 4.87 5.30 3.43
C ALA A 124 4.66 6.58 2.59
N GLY A 125 4.43 6.42 1.28
CA GLY A 125 4.10 7.54 0.40
C GLY A 125 2.83 8.28 0.82
N GLU A 126 1.76 7.55 1.17
CA GLU A 126 0.52 8.17 1.62
C GLU A 126 0.66 8.94 2.94
N LEU A 127 1.43 8.42 3.89
CA LEU A 127 1.73 9.13 5.14
C LEU A 127 2.44 10.46 4.87
N LEU A 128 3.43 10.46 3.98
CA LEU A 128 4.17 11.66 3.59
C LEU A 128 3.29 12.66 2.82
N GLU A 129 2.39 12.19 1.95
CA GLU A 129 1.42 13.05 1.28
C GLU A 129 0.43 13.69 2.24
N ALA A 130 0.03 12.97 3.28
CA ALA A 130 -0.85 13.48 4.32
C ALA A 130 -0.12 14.34 5.38
N GLY A 131 1.19 14.56 5.24
CA GLY A 131 1.98 15.40 6.14
C GLY A 131 2.33 14.77 7.48
N ARG A 132 2.24 13.43 7.60
CA ARG A 132 2.77 12.72 8.78
C ARG A 132 4.30 12.90 8.81
N PRO A 133 4.90 13.21 9.97
CA PRO A 133 6.36 13.22 10.09
C PRO A 133 6.96 11.89 9.64
N GLY A 134 8.12 11.93 8.99
CA GLY A 134 8.69 10.80 8.26
C GLY A 134 9.16 9.61 9.10
N GLY A 135 8.97 9.57 10.42
CA GLY A 135 9.49 8.51 11.29
C GLY A 135 9.07 7.09 10.87
N LEU A 136 7.76 6.83 10.75
CA LEU A 136 7.27 5.52 10.28
C LEU A 136 7.60 5.27 8.81
N ALA A 137 7.58 6.31 7.97
CA ALA A 137 7.97 6.17 6.56
C ALA A 137 9.44 5.75 6.42
N ILE A 138 10.35 6.36 7.18
CA ILE A 138 11.76 5.99 7.26
C ILE A 138 11.89 4.54 7.74
N ASP A 139 11.15 4.15 8.78
CA ASP A 139 11.19 2.76 9.27
C ASP A 139 10.83 1.76 8.17
N LEU A 140 9.73 2.00 7.45
CA LEU A 140 9.26 1.12 6.36
C LEU A 140 10.24 1.08 5.19
N LEU A 141 10.83 2.21 4.82
CA LEU A 141 11.68 2.34 3.63
C LEU A 141 13.13 1.94 3.93
N GLU A 142 13.76 2.57 4.92
CA GLU A 142 15.17 2.36 5.26
C GLU A 142 15.39 1.04 5.99
N ARG A 143 14.68 0.79 7.09
CA ARG A 143 14.94 -0.40 7.92
C ARG A 143 14.39 -1.67 7.29
N GLN A 144 13.28 -1.58 6.57
CA GLN A 144 12.57 -2.78 6.10
C GLN A 144 12.69 -3.06 4.60
N LEU A 145 12.89 -2.04 3.74
CA LEU A 145 12.99 -2.26 2.29
C LEU A 145 14.42 -2.18 1.75
N LEU A 146 15.27 -1.26 2.22
CA LEU A 146 16.66 -1.21 1.74
C LEU A 146 17.45 -2.52 1.89
N PRO A 147 17.27 -3.32 2.97
CA PRO A 147 17.97 -4.59 3.11
C PRO A 147 17.74 -5.60 1.97
N PHE A 148 16.66 -5.48 1.19
CA PHE A 148 16.49 -6.30 -0.01
C PHE A 148 17.57 -6.01 -1.06
N PHE A 149 17.98 -4.76 -1.22
CA PHE A 149 19.02 -4.41 -2.18
C PHE A 149 20.41 -4.67 -1.60
N THR A 150 20.66 -4.25 -0.35
CA THR A 150 22.00 -4.31 0.23
C THR A 150 22.43 -5.72 0.63
N ASN A 151 21.50 -6.60 1.02
CA ASN A 151 21.89 -7.98 1.38
C ASN A 151 22.01 -8.90 0.17
N TYR A 152 21.31 -8.60 -0.92
CA TYR A 152 21.34 -9.41 -2.14
C TYR A 152 22.26 -8.82 -3.21
N HIS A 153 22.67 -7.57 -3.06
CA HIS A 153 23.49 -6.81 -4.01
C HIS A 153 22.89 -6.78 -5.43
N VAL A 154 21.55 -6.71 -5.51
CA VAL A 154 20.79 -6.67 -6.78
C VAL A 154 19.81 -5.51 -6.74
N THR A 155 19.77 -4.69 -7.78
CA THR A 155 18.86 -3.54 -7.91
C THR A 155 17.97 -3.58 -9.17
N ASP A 156 18.13 -4.60 -10.02
CA ASP A 156 17.29 -4.82 -11.20
C ASP A 156 15.79 -4.77 -10.86
N PRO A 157 15.04 -3.78 -11.37
CA PRO A 157 13.61 -3.64 -11.10
C PRO A 157 12.79 -4.85 -11.55
N SER A 158 13.19 -5.51 -12.63
CA SER A 158 12.49 -6.70 -13.17
C SER A 158 12.63 -7.90 -12.23
N PHE A 159 13.82 -8.07 -11.65
CA PHE A 159 14.08 -9.11 -10.64
C PHE A 159 13.19 -8.93 -9.40
N TRP A 160 13.05 -7.69 -8.94
CA TRP A 160 12.28 -7.35 -7.73
C TRP A 160 10.77 -7.29 -7.95
N ALA A 161 10.32 -6.86 -9.13
CA ALA A 161 8.90 -6.85 -9.47
C ALA A 161 8.27 -8.24 -9.38
N MET A 162 8.98 -9.29 -9.80
CA MET A 162 8.52 -10.68 -9.64
C MET A 162 8.37 -11.14 -8.18
N ARG A 163 8.91 -10.38 -7.23
CA ARG A 163 8.90 -10.65 -5.79
C ARG A 163 8.07 -9.62 -5.00
N GLY A 164 7.38 -8.72 -5.71
CA GLY A 164 6.59 -7.66 -5.11
C GLY A 164 7.40 -6.69 -4.25
N VAL A 165 8.70 -6.53 -4.54
CA VAL A 165 9.58 -5.53 -3.92
C VAL A 165 9.64 -4.31 -4.85
N PRO A 166 9.38 -3.09 -4.35
CA PRO A 166 9.43 -1.88 -5.17
C PRO A 166 10.84 -1.63 -5.70
N ALA A 167 10.99 -0.92 -6.83
CA ALA A 167 12.30 -0.56 -7.35
C ALA A 167 13.07 0.34 -6.37
N LEU A 168 14.41 0.22 -6.34
CA LEU A 168 15.28 1.03 -5.48
C LEU A 168 15.03 2.54 -5.64
N GLU A 169 14.82 3.00 -6.87
CA GLU A 169 14.53 4.41 -7.15
C GLU A 169 13.28 4.93 -6.43
N ILE A 170 12.21 4.11 -6.39
CA ILE A 170 10.98 4.47 -5.67
C ILE A 170 11.27 4.61 -4.17
N VAL A 171 12.05 3.67 -3.61
CA VAL A 171 12.43 3.68 -2.19
C VAL A 171 13.27 4.92 -1.88
N LEU A 172 14.30 5.23 -2.68
CA LEU A 172 15.16 6.40 -2.50
C LEU A 172 14.37 7.71 -2.58
N LYS A 173 13.50 7.85 -3.58
CA LYS A 173 12.67 9.05 -3.75
C LYS A 173 11.76 9.31 -2.54
N LEU A 174 11.09 8.28 -2.05
CA LEU A 174 10.23 8.39 -0.87
C LEU A 174 11.06 8.66 0.39
N LEU A 175 12.21 8.00 0.53
CA LEU A 175 13.07 8.13 1.70
C LEU A 175 13.69 9.52 1.79
N ARG A 176 14.08 10.12 0.66
CA ARG A 176 14.54 11.52 0.61
C ARG A 176 13.48 12.49 1.14
N ARG A 177 12.23 12.33 0.69
CA ARG A 177 11.12 13.12 1.21
C ARG A 177 10.93 12.91 2.70
N ALA A 178 10.95 11.65 3.17
CA ALA A 178 10.79 11.33 4.57
C ALA A 178 11.89 11.93 5.45
N TYR A 179 13.14 11.95 4.96
CA TYR A 179 14.28 12.61 5.62
C TYR A 179 14.03 14.12 5.77
N LYS A 180 13.66 14.78 4.68
CA LYS A 180 13.33 16.21 4.67
C LYS A 180 12.18 16.55 5.62
N ASP A 181 11.08 15.80 5.57
CA ASP A 181 9.90 15.99 6.42
C ASP A 181 10.19 15.70 7.90
N SER A 182 11.25 14.93 8.19
CA SER A 182 11.74 14.66 9.54
C SER A 182 12.81 15.66 10.02
N GLY A 183 13.16 16.66 9.21
CA GLY A 183 14.20 17.64 9.54
C GLY A 183 15.63 17.09 9.54
N ARG A 184 15.88 15.95 8.88
CA ARG A 184 17.24 15.44 8.67
C ARG A 184 17.99 16.32 7.68
N SER A 185 19.30 16.41 7.83
CA SER A 185 20.14 17.25 6.97
C SER A 185 20.41 16.57 5.63
N GLU A 186 20.79 17.36 4.63
CA GLU A 186 21.30 16.83 3.35
C GLU A 186 22.57 15.99 3.54
N ALA A 187 23.36 16.26 4.59
CA ALA A 187 24.50 15.44 4.94
C ALA A 187 24.08 14.03 5.42
N ASP A 188 23.04 13.94 6.26
CA ASP A 188 22.50 12.64 6.70
C ASP A 188 21.95 11.84 5.50
N TRP A 189 21.33 12.53 4.54
CA TRP A 189 20.84 11.92 3.30
C TRP A 189 21.99 11.42 2.43
N ALA A 190 23.01 12.25 2.18
CA ALA A 190 24.18 11.86 1.39
C ALA A 190 24.94 10.68 2.02
N GLU A 191 25.10 10.67 3.34
CA GLU A 191 25.73 9.55 4.06
C GLU A 191 24.97 8.24 3.85
N LEU A 192 23.64 8.24 3.96
CA LEU A 192 22.81 7.07 3.65
C LEU A 192 23.03 6.62 2.20
N CYS A 193 22.95 7.54 1.23
CA CYS A 193 23.12 7.20 -0.18
C CYS A 193 24.48 6.57 -0.46
N HIS A 194 25.57 7.12 0.08
CA HIS A 194 26.90 6.54 -0.07
C HIS A 194 27.00 5.16 0.55
N ARG A 195 26.49 4.97 1.77
CA ARG A 195 26.45 3.66 2.44
C ARG A 195 25.70 2.62 1.61
N VAL A 196 24.54 2.97 1.04
CA VAL A 196 23.78 2.04 0.19
C VAL A 196 24.54 1.78 -1.11
N ALA A 197 25.17 2.79 -1.70
CA ALA A 197 25.91 2.66 -2.96
C ALA A 197 27.07 1.67 -2.90
N ASP A 198 27.70 1.52 -1.74
CA ASP A 198 28.82 0.59 -1.51
C ASP A 198 28.35 -0.87 -1.34
N GLU A 199 27.06 -1.09 -1.09
CA GLU A 199 26.47 -2.39 -0.77
C GLU A 199 25.55 -2.93 -1.89
N VAL A 200 25.50 -2.30 -3.06
CA VAL A 200 24.63 -2.73 -4.17
C VAL A 200 25.44 -2.93 -5.46
N ASP A 201 24.78 -3.46 -6.50
CA ASP A 201 25.40 -3.58 -7.82
C ASP A 201 25.77 -2.21 -8.42
N SER A 202 26.57 -2.22 -9.51
CA SER A 202 27.11 -0.99 -10.12
C SER A 202 26.02 0.00 -10.52
N GLU A 203 24.91 -0.49 -11.10
CA GLU A 203 23.80 0.34 -11.55
C GLU A 203 23.09 1.01 -10.35
N GLY A 204 22.79 0.24 -9.32
CA GLY A 204 22.24 0.75 -8.07
C GLY A 204 23.16 1.73 -7.36
N GLY A 205 24.48 1.48 -7.41
CA GLY A 205 25.49 2.35 -6.81
C GLY A 205 25.55 3.70 -7.51
N ASP A 206 25.50 3.72 -8.84
CA ASP A 206 25.45 4.95 -9.63
C ASP A 206 24.16 5.74 -9.36
N LEU A 207 23.02 5.05 -9.26
CA LEU A 207 21.75 5.64 -8.86
C LEU A 207 21.83 6.30 -7.48
N CYS A 208 22.35 5.59 -6.47
CA CYS A 208 22.48 6.13 -5.11
C CYS A 208 23.40 7.36 -5.08
N ARG A 209 24.55 7.32 -5.76
CA ARG A 209 25.47 8.47 -5.87
C ARG A 209 24.84 9.66 -6.58
N ALA A 210 24.03 9.42 -7.62
CA ALA A 210 23.24 10.48 -8.23
C ALA A 210 22.31 11.11 -7.19
N TYR A 211 21.51 10.31 -6.47
CA TYR A 211 20.59 10.78 -5.43
C TYR A 211 21.26 11.52 -4.26
N ALA A 212 22.52 11.21 -3.93
CA ALA A 212 23.31 11.92 -2.91
C ALA A 212 23.63 13.37 -3.29
N SER A 213 23.59 13.69 -4.58
CA SER A 213 24.02 14.98 -5.14
C SER A 213 22.87 15.84 -5.68
N TYR A 214 21.63 15.36 -5.61
CA TYR A 214 20.48 16.19 -5.96
C TYR A 214 20.25 17.22 -4.84
N ASP A 215 20.26 18.49 -5.19
CA ASP A 215 19.66 19.58 -4.40
C ASP A 215 18.12 19.53 -4.47
#